data_AF-A0A552ZV44-F1
#
_entry.id   AF-A0A552ZV44-F1
#
_cell.length_a   1.000
_cell.length_b   1.000
_cell.length_c   1.000
_cell.angle_alpha   90.00
_cell.angle_beta   90.00
_cell.angle_gamma   90.00
#
_symmetry.space_group_name_H-M   'P 1'
#
loop_
_entity.id
_entity.type
_entity.pdbx_description
1 polymer ?
#
loop_
_entity_poly.entity_id
_entity_poly.type
_entity_poly.pdbx_seq_one_letter_code
_entity_poly.pdbx_strand_id
1 'polypeptide(L)'
;MAVTADHLLLRYADVGVATYASLRVVGRPDTTVTWVLDETAMATVQDLLADALPDPRPRETIADAVERAVAAGSFASASAEQHLAEVLGELLLPEPAWRLLAAHAAVTDAVLFAAPAARLAQVPWSILAMPGDGRRLIELVDILLAAPPNIANAARRPAPWRPDRAPLFVLDPRVPTQRPDSALGSVLGRPDPDTPVARHFAAVMSRREVLPPAGSAVELFRRTEADRGWLATQLRREPGRLLYVGHATAADGDVGLADRAAIHLAEAEPLSAGELMAAALPMPARVALLACASGGDYRFDEATGLVAALILNGAVLVTATLWSLPTTAGFRRFASAATESADPMGDVVVAVDTAHDAPEAGRAVNAWQRAQLARWRSGDGTASPLYWAALVTFAVDGAR
;
A
#
# COMPACT_ATOMS: atom_id res chain seq x y z
N MET A 1 19.10 -7.70 19.56
CA MET A 1 19.71 -6.69 18.67
C MET A 1 19.33 -5.33 19.21
N ALA A 2 20.31 -4.48 19.53
CA ALA A 2 20.03 -3.10 19.92
C ALA A 2 19.27 -2.43 18.76
N VAL A 3 18.03 -2.01 19.01
CA VAL A 3 17.31 -1.15 18.08
C VAL A 3 18.13 0.12 17.99
N THR A 4 18.78 0.36 16.85
CA THR A 4 19.54 1.58 16.63
C THR A 4 18.62 2.78 16.87
N ALA A 5 19.11 3.76 17.62
CA ALA A 5 18.36 4.85 18.25
C ALA A 5 17.80 5.91 17.28
N ASP A 6 17.53 5.52 16.03
CA ASP A 6 17.27 6.43 14.91
C ASP A 6 15.86 6.27 14.33
N HIS A 7 15.02 5.44 14.96
CA HIS A 7 13.64 5.22 14.55
C HIS A 7 12.66 6.11 15.30
N LEU A 8 11.64 6.56 14.58
CA LEU A 8 10.50 7.27 15.15
C LEU A 8 9.28 6.34 15.15
N LEU A 9 8.47 6.39 16.19
CA LEU A 9 7.17 5.72 16.24
C LEU A 9 6.08 6.78 16.45
N LEU A 10 5.19 6.88 15.47
CA LEU A 10 3.96 7.67 15.55
C LEU A 10 2.81 6.70 15.78
N ARG A 11 2.10 6.84 16.90
CA ARG A 11 1.00 5.94 17.27
C ARG A 11 -0.24 6.74 17.58
N TYR A 12 -1.37 6.28 17.03
CA TYR A 12 -2.72 6.73 17.39
C TYR A 12 -3.49 5.57 18.04
N ALA A 13 -4.40 5.89 18.95
CA ALA A 13 -5.28 4.93 19.60
C ALA A 13 -6.63 5.58 19.93
N ASP A 14 -7.72 4.96 19.50
CA ASP A 14 -9.07 5.39 19.85
C ASP A 14 -9.42 4.94 21.27
N VAL A 15 -9.83 5.90 22.12
CA VAL A 15 -10.21 5.63 23.51
C VAL A 15 -11.45 6.46 23.85
N GLY A 16 -12.61 5.80 23.88
CA GLY A 16 -13.90 6.48 24.10
C GLY A 16 -14.23 7.40 22.92
N VAL A 17 -14.34 8.70 23.19
CA VAL A 17 -14.72 9.75 22.21
C VAL A 17 -13.53 10.57 21.71
N ALA A 18 -12.31 10.10 21.96
CA ALA A 18 -11.10 10.82 21.60
C ALA A 18 -10.05 9.86 21.05
N THR A 19 -9.20 10.38 20.16
CA THR A 19 -8.06 9.64 19.63
C THR A 19 -6.79 10.21 20.24
N TYR A 20 -6.09 9.38 21.01
CA TYR A 20 -4.82 9.74 21.64
C TYR A 20 -3.68 9.45 20.69
N ALA A 21 -2.71 10.35 20.64
CA ALA A 21 -1.58 10.25 19.75
C ALA A 21 -0.26 10.46 20.48
N SER A 22 0.79 9.79 20.01
CA SER A 22 2.14 9.96 20.51
C SER A 22 3.17 9.83 19.38
N LEU A 23 4.21 10.65 19.44
CA LEU A 23 5.41 10.55 18.61
C LEU A 23 6.61 10.41 19.53
N ARG A 24 7.45 9.40 19.30
CA ARG A 24 8.67 9.19 20.10
C ARG A 24 9.85 8.68 19.28
N VAL A 25 11.05 8.99 19.74
CA VAL A 25 12.28 8.32 19.28
C VAL A 25 12.42 6.99 20.03
N VAL A 26 12.56 5.89 19.29
CA VAL A 26 12.66 4.54 19.89
C VAL A 26 13.94 4.45 20.73
N GLY A 27 13.78 4.03 21.99
CA GLY A 27 14.87 3.97 22.95
C GLY A 27 15.13 5.27 23.72
N ARG A 28 14.41 6.36 23.44
CA ARG A 28 14.52 7.66 24.14
C ARG A 28 13.15 8.17 24.63
N PRO A 29 12.58 7.55 25.68
CA PRO A 29 11.20 7.84 26.12
C PRO A 29 11.00 9.28 26.61
N ASP A 30 12.06 9.93 27.08
CA ASP A 30 12.12 11.33 27.51
C ASP A 30 11.84 12.34 26.37
N THR A 31 11.93 11.92 25.11
CA THR A 31 11.65 12.75 23.92
C THR A 31 10.24 12.60 23.37
N THR A 32 9.33 11.97 24.11
CA THR A 32 7.96 11.67 23.63
C THR A 32 7.09 12.92 23.60
N VAL A 33 6.45 13.17 22.47
CA VAL A 33 5.37 14.16 22.30
C VAL A 33 4.03 13.44 22.31
N THR A 34 3.04 13.94 23.05
CA THR A 34 1.69 13.37 23.12
C THR A 34 0.62 14.44 22.89
N TRP A 35 -0.47 14.09 22.21
CA TRP A 35 -1.61 14.97 22.00
C TRP A 35 -2.91 14.17 21.87
N VAL A 36 -4.03 14.87 21.81
CA VAL A 36 -5.37 14.29 21.68
C VAL A 36 -6.07 14.97 20.51
N LEU A 37 -6.72 14.17 19.66
CA LEU A 37 -7.66 14.64 18.65
C LEU A 37 -9.07 14.48 19.20
N ASP A 38 -9.85 15.54 19.14
CA ASP A 38 -11.26 15.50 19.48
C ASP A 38 -12.11 14.95 18.32
N GLU A 39 -13.38 14.69 18.63
CA GLU A 39 -14.33 14.12 17.67
C GLU A 39 -14.58 15.03 16.46
N THR A 40 -14.43 16.35 16.60
CA THR A 40 -14.66 17.31 15.51
C THR A 40 -13.50 17.27 14.51
N ALA A 41 -12.27 17.27 15.01
CA ALA A 41 -11.08 17.06 14.19
C ALA A 41 -11.12 15.71 13.48
N MET A 42 -11.55 14.65 14.17
CA MET A 42 -11.64 13.31 13.60
C MET A 42 -12.71 13.21 12.51
N ALA A 43 -13.90 13.76 12.73
CA ALA A 43 -14.96 13.81 11.72
C ALA A 43 -14.50 14.58 10.47
N THR A 44 -13.79 15.69 10.65
CA THR A 44 -13.23 16.48 9.54
C THR A 44 -12.24 15.66 8.71
N VAL A 45 -11.34 14.91 9.35
CA VAL A 45 -10.39 14.03 8.65
C VAL A 45 -11.14 12.95 7.86
N GLN A 46 -12.13 12.31 8.45
CA GLN A 46 -12.90 11.25 7.79
C GLN A 46 -13.68 11.77 6.57
N ASP A 47 -14.31 12.94 6.69
CA ASP A 47 -15.04 13.58 5.60
C ASP A 47 -14.09 13.95 4.45
N LEU A 48 -12.93 14.53 4.75
CA LEU A 48 -11.91 14.88 3.76
C LEU A 48 -11.38 13.65 3.01
N LEU A 49 -11.17 12.52 3.70
CA LEU A 49 -10.73 11.28 3.08
C LEU A 49 -11.85 10.64 2.25
N ALA A 50 -13.07 10.57 2.76
CA ALA A 50 -14.24 10.11 1.99
C ALA A 50 -14.46 10.97 0.73
N ASP A 51 -14.07 12.25 0.80
CA ASP A 51 -14.08 13.18 -0.32
C ASP A 51 -13.01 12.92 -1.38
N ALA A 52 -11.80 12.64 -0.94
CA ALA A 52 -10.64 12.46 -1.82
C ALA A 52 -10.55 11.07 -2.47
N LEU A 53 -11.01 10.02 -1.78
CA LEU A 53 -10.72 8.64 -2.15
C LEU A 53 -11.70 8.08 -3.20
N PRO A 54 -11.23 7.15 -4.07
CA PRO A 54 -12.04 6.53 -5.13
C PRO A 54 -12.95 5.39 -4.61
N ASP A 55 -13.18 5.31 -3.31
CA ASP A 55 -14.13 4.37 -2.71
C ASP A 55 -15.56 4.94 -2.83
N PRO A 56 -16.57 4.11 -3.18
CA PRO A 56 -17.93 4.59 -3.42
C PRO A 56 -18.64 4.95 -2.12
N ARG A 57 -19.35 6.08 -2.15
CA ARG A 57 -20.29 6.48 -1.09
C ARG A 57 -21.61 5.74 -1.23
N PRO A 58 -22.49 5.74 -0.19
CA PRO A 58 -23.78 5.02 -0.22
C PRO A 58 -24.74 5.33 -1.39
N ARG A 59 -24.47 6.37 -2.19
CA ARG A 59 -25.27 6.76 -3.37
C ARG A 59 -24.45 6.88 -4.66
N GLU A 60 -23.19 6.48 -4.65
CA GLU A 60 -22.31 6.52 -5.82
C GLU A 60 -22.15 5.13 -6.41
N THR A 61 -22.12 5.05 -7.73
CA THR A 61 -21.57 3.86 -8.38
C THR A 61 -20.05 3.86 -8.27
N ILE A 62 -19.40 2.72 -8.54
CA ILE A 62 -17.93 2.64 -8.62
C ILE A 62 -17.39 3.63 -9.66
N ALA A 63 -18.10 3.79 -10.79
CA ALA A 63 -17.70 4.72 -11.83
C ALA A 63 -17.76 6.18 -11.36
N ASP A 64 -18.82 6.57 -10.65
CA ASP A 64 -18.98 7.93 -10.12
C ASP A 64 -17.90 8.25 -9.08
N ALA A 65 -17.55 7.27 -8.23
CA ALA A 65 -16.51 7.43 -7.22
C ALA A 65 -15.12 7.64 -7.83
N VAL A 66 -14.80 6.88 -8.89
CA VAL A 66 -13.54 7.05 -9.64
C VAL A 66 -13.54 8.38 -10.38
N GLU A 67 -14.64 8.75 -11.05
CA GLU A 67 -14.76 10.04 -11.74
C GLU A 67 -14.55 11.20 -10.76
N ARG A 68 -15.21 11.16 -9.61
CA ARG A 68 -15.03 12.14 -8.54
C ARG A 68 -13.56 12.23 -8.14
N ALA A 69 -12.95 11.12 -7.76
CA ALA A 69 -11.57 11.11 -7.26
C ALA A 69 -10.55 11.62 -8.30
N VAL A 70 -10.73 11.26 -9.57
CA VAL A 70 -9.82 11.60 -10.68
C VAL A 70 -10.03 13.02 -11.19
N ALA A 71 -11.28 13.46 -11.36
CA ALA A 71 -11.60 14.67 -12.11
C ALA A 71 -11.95 15.89 -11.24
N ALA A 72 -12.45 15.68 -10.02
CA ALA A 72 -12.98 16.77 -9.18
C ALA A 72 -12.51 16.76 -7.72
N GLY A 73 -12.00 15.63 -7.23
CA GLY A 73 -11.62 15.43 -5.84
C GLY A 73 -10.28 16.07 -5.48
N SER A 74 -9.89 15.90 -4.22
CA SER A 74 -8.64 16.48 -3.69
C SER A 74 -7.38 15.99 -4.40
N PHE A 75 -7.44 14.89 -5.16
CA PHE A 75 -6.31 14.40 -5.96
C PHE A 75 -6.42 14.71 -7.47
N ALA A 76 -7.37 15.55 -7.88
CA ALA A 76 -7.56 15.94 -9.27
C ALA A 76 -6.56 17.02 -9.75
N SER A 77 -5.97 17.80 -8.84
CA SER A 77 -4.98 18.83 -9.17
C SER A 77 -3.96 19.05 -8.05
N ALA A 78 -2.78 19.54 -8.40
CA ALA A 78 -1.72 19.80 -7.43
C ALA A 78 -2.13 20.82 -6.36
N SER A 79 -2.93 21.83 -6.70
CA SER A 79 -3.44 22.80 -5.74
C SER A 79 -4.47 22.20 -4.78
N ALA A 80 -5.37 21.34 -5.28
CA ALA A 80 -6.35 20.67 -4.42
C ALA A 80 -5.68 19.67 -3.48
N GLU A 81 -4.67 18.94 -3.97
CA GLU A 81 -3.90 18.00 -3.14
C GLU A 81 -3.09 18.75 -2.09
N GLN A 82 -2.46 19.87 -2.46
CA GLN A 82 -1.73 20.72 -1.51
C GLN A 82 -2.63 21.21 -0.37
N HIS A 83 -3.86 21.63 -0.68
CA HIS A 83 -4.80 22.04 0.34
C HIS A 83 -5.18 20.89 1.29
N LEU A 84 -5.49 19.71 0.75
CA LEU A 84 -5.75 18.52 1.56
C LEU A 84 -4.56 18.18 2.45
N ALA A 85 -3.36 18.19 1.89
CA ALA A 85 -2.10 17.91 2.58
C ALA A 85 -1.84 18.84 3.76
N GLU A 86 -2.10 20.13 3.60
CA GLU A 86 -1.97 21.15 4.65
C GLU A 86 -2.99 20.94 5.77
N VAL A 87 -4.27 20.75 5.42
CA VAL A 87 -5.34 20.54 6.41
C VAL A 87 -5.10 19.25 7.21
N LEU A 88 -4.77 18.14 6.54
CA LEU A 88 -4.46 16.89 7.25
C LEU A 88 -3.20 17.01 8.11
N GLY A 89 -2.16 17.71 7.63
CA GLY A 89 -0.93 17.92 8.37
C GLY A 89 -1.12 18.76 9.63
N GLU A 90 -1.99 19.78 9.58
CA GLU A 90 -2.37 20.60 10.73
C GLU A 90 -3.21 19.81 11.75
N LEU A 91 -4.21 19.05 11.27
CA LEU A 91 -5.11 18.30 12.15
C LEU A 91 -4.43 17.11 12.84
N LEU A 92 -3.54 16.40 12.14
CA LEU A 92 -3.00 15.13 12.62
C LEU A 92 -1.72 15.28 13.44
N LEU A 93 -0.93 16.32 13.21
CA LEU A 93 0.39 16.50 13.82
C LEU A 93 0.54 17.93 14.38
N PRO A 94 0.66 18.10 15.72
CA PRO A 94 0.85 19.41 16.32
C PRO A 94 2.28 19.92 16.10
N GLU A 95 2.51 21.22 16.27
CA GLU A 95 3.82 21.86 16.10
C GLU A 95 4.98 21.13 16.83
N PRO A 96 4.85 20.68 18.10
CA PRO A 96 5.93 19.96 18.76
C PRO A 96 6.29 18.62 18.09
N ALA A 97 5.32 17.95 17.46
CA ALA A 97 5.56 16.70 16.72
C ALA A 97 6.32 16.99 15.42
N TRP A 98 5.89 17.99 14.65
CA TRP A 98 6.62 18.45 13.46
C TRP A 98 8.05 18.88 13.77
N ARG A 99 8.26 19.59 14.89
CA ARG A 99 9.59 20.02 15.34
C ARG A 99 10.49 18.81 15.65
N LEU A 100 9.96 17.79 16.31
CA LEU A 100 10.70 16.56 16.59
C LEU A 100 11.08 15.81 15.30
N LEU A 101 10.14 15.68 14.36
CA LEU A 101 10.39 15.08 13.04
C LEU A 101 11.51 15.81 12.29
N ALA A 102 11.40 17.14 12.18
CA ALA A 102 12.38 17.96 11.46
C ALA A 102 13.77 17.95 12.12
N ALA A 103 13.83 18.01 13.45
CA ALA A 103 15.09 17.96 14.18
C ALA A 103 15.81 16.61 13.98
N HIS A 104 15.07 15.51 13.97
CA HIS A 104 15.64 14.17 13.82
C HIS A 104 16.02 13.86 12.36
N ALA A 105 15.22 14.32 11.39
CA ALA A 105 15.51 14.24 9.96
C ALA A 105 16.78 14.99 9.56
N ALA A 106 17.11 16.09 10.24
CA ALA A 106 18.30 16.89 9.93
C ALA A 106 19.63 16.18 10.24
N VAL A 107 19.60 15.11 11.06
CA VAL A 107 20.79 14.45 11.58
C VAL A 107 20.87 12.96 11.26
N THR A 108 19.80 12.36 10.72
CA THR A 108 19.71 10.91 10.44
C THR A 108 18.85 10.62 9.22
N ASP A 109 19.10 9.48 8.55
CA ASP A 109 18.19 8.88 7.55
C ASP A 109 17.05 8.12 8.24
N ALA A 110 16.31 8.81 9.11
CA ALA A 110 15.31 8.22 9.99
C ALA A 110 14.15 7.56 9.25
N VAL A 111 13.64 6.51 9.88
CA VAL A 111 12.41 5.83 9.47
C VAL A 111 11.35 6.07 10.52
N LEU A 112 10.22 6.61 10.09
CA LEU A 112 9.00 6.74 10.86
C LEU A 112 8.13 5.49 10.67
N PHE A 113 7.85 4.79 11.77
CA PHE A 113 6.82 3.77 11.81
C PHE A 113 5.52 4.42 12.28
N ALA A 114 4.52 4.50 11.40
CA ALA A 114 3.17 4.91 11.76
C ALA A 114 2.33 3.69 12.18
N ALA A 115 1.61 3.83 13.30
CA ALA A 115 0.67 2.87 13.85
C ALA A 115 -0.67 3.58 14.04
N PRO A 116 -1.50 3.68 12.98
CA PRO A 116 -2.76 4.40 13.03
C PRO A 116 -3.79 3.70 13.92
N ALA A 117 -4.79 4.46 14.35
CA ALA A 117 -6.05 3.90 14.86
C ALA A 117 -6.98 3.58 13.68
N ALA A 118 -8.06 2.84 13.92
CA ALA A 118 -8.96 2.38 12.86
C ALA A 118 -9.53 3.51 12.01
N ARG A 119 -9.92 4.60 12.65
CA ARG A 119 -10.45 5.81 11.99
C ARG A 119 -9.42 6.52 11.10
N LEU A 120 -8.13 6.28 11.32
CA LEU A 120 -7.01 6.89 10.59
C LEU A 120 -6.30 5.89 9.66
N ALA A 121 -6.85 4.69 9.48
CA ALA A 121 -6.19 3.63 8.72
C ALA A 121 -5.99 3.97 7.25
N GLN A 122 -6.79 4.87 6.67
CA GLN A 122 -6.66 5.30 5.28
C GLN A 122 -5.88 6.62 5.11
N VAL A 123 -5.31 7.18 6.18
CA VAL A 123 -4.54 8.42 6.10
C VAL A 123 -3.32 8.23 5.18
N PRO A 124 -3.18 9.06 4.13
CA PRO A 124 -2.00 9.07 3.28
C PRO A 124 -0.84 9.79 3.97
N TRP A 125 -0.15 9.11 4.90
CA TRP A 125 0.94 9.71 5.70
C TRP A 125 1.99 10.43 4.85
N SER A 126 2.25 9.95 3.64
CA SER A 126 3.23 10.52 2.71
C SER A 126 2.91 11.94 2.23
N ILE A 127 1.63 12.34 2.22
CA ILE A 127 1.23 13.66 1.72
C ILE A 127 1.04 14.68 2.83
N LEU A 128 1.14 14.33 4.12
CA LEU A 128 0.91 15.30 5.19
C LEU A 128 1.92 16.45 5.07
N ALA A 129 1.44 17.69 5.03
CA ALA A 129 2.29 18.86 4.88
C ALA A 129 2.54 19.54 6.23
N MET A 130 3.80 19.93 6.46
CA MET A 130 4.16 20.74 7.61
C MET A 130 3.57 22.15 7.47
N PRO A 131 2.78 22.64 8.44
CA PRO A 131 2.19 23.97 8.38
C PRO A 131 3.25 25.08 8.22
N GLY A 132 2.98 26.04 7.33
CA GLY A 132 3.87 27.20 7.04
C GLY A 132 5.11 26.90 6.18
N ASP A 133 5.61 25.67 6.19
CA ASP A 133 6.79 25.22 5.42
C ASP A 133 6.37 24.52 4.11
N GLY A 134 5.28 23.74 4.14
CA GLY A 134 4.73 23.03 2.98
C GLY A 134 5.47 21.74 2.60
N ARG A 135 6.67 21.49 3.17
CA ARG A 135 7.35 20.18 3.06
C ARG A 135 6.44 19.04 3.52
N ARG A 136 6.45 17.94 2.77
CA ARG A 136 5.70 16.72 3.09
C ARG A 136 6.43 15.89 4.12
N LEU A 137 5.68 15.11 4.89
CA LEU A 137 6.23 14.16 5.87
C LEU A 137 7.22 13.19 5.20
N ILE A 138 6.90 12.71 3.99
CA ILE A 138 7.81 11.84 3.24
C ILE A 138 9.10 12.54 2.82
N GLU A 139 9.12 13.86 2.67
CA GLU A 139 10.34 14.63 2.37
C GLU A 139 11.24 14.79 3.60
N LEU A 140 10.72 14.52 4.82
CA LEU A 140 11.49 14.58 6.06
C LEU A 140 12.06 13.21 6.44
N VAL A 141 11.26 12.14 6.29
CA VAL A 141 11.60 10.79 6.76
C VAL A 141 11.09 9.73 5.79
N ASP A 142 11.70 8.54 5.82
CA ASP A 142 11.05 7.36 5.23
C ASP A 142 9.89 6.93 6.11
N ILE A 143 8.75 6.59 5.50
CA ILE A 143 7.52 6.22 6.20
C ILE A 143 7.23 4.74 5.95
N LEU A 144 7.12 3.99 7.03
CA LEU A 144 6.63 2.61 7.04
C LEU A 144 5.44 2.51 8.00
N LEU A 145 4.59 1.51 7.82
CA LEU A 145 3.60 1.14 8.83
C LEU A 145 4.19 0.11 9.78
N ALA A 146 3.96 0.29 11.07
CA ALA A 146 4.19 -0.77 12.03
C ALA A 146 3.23 -1.92 11.75
N ALA A 147 3.66 -3.17 11.90
CA ALA A 147 2.69 -4.25 12.00
C ALA A 147 1.91 -4.12 13.33
N PRO A 148 0.62 -4.49 13.37
CA PRO A 148 -0.15 -4.54 14.60
C PRO A 148 0.59 -5.34 15.70
N PRO A 149 0.63 -4.88 16.97
CA PRO A 149 1.46 -5.50 17.99
C PRO A 149 1.16 -6.98 18.26
N ASN A 150 -0.10 -7.40 18.13
CA ASN A 150 -0.52 -8.81 18.21
C ASN A 150 0.12 -9.67 17.10
N ILE A 151 0.31 -9.10 15.91
CA ILE A 151 0.94 -9.77 14.77
C ILE A 151 2.47 -9.74 14.87
N ALA A 152 3.03 -8.56 15.16
CA ALA A 152 4.48 -8.39 15.27
C ALA A 152 5.10 -9.31 16.34
N ASN A 153 4.38 -9.54 17.44
CA ASN A 153 4.83 -10.37 18.57
C ASN A 153 4.29 -11.82 18.54
N ALA A 154 3.55 -12.22 17.49
CA ALA A 154 3.05 -13.59 17.37
C ALA A 154 4.18 -14.61 17.20
N ALA A 155 3.96 -15.83 17.68
CA ALA A 155 4.87 -16.94 17.41
C ALA A 155 4.80 -17.29 15.91
N ARG A 156 5.87 -17.01 15.18
CA ARG A 156 6.02 -17.29 13.74
C ARG A 156 7.46 -17.58 13.38
N ARG A 157 7.70 -18.00 12.15
CA ARG A 157 9.04 -18.19 11.59
C ARG A 157 9.29 -17.18 10.47
N PRO A 158 9.99 -16.06 10.75
CA PRO A 158 10.36 -15.10 9.72
C PRO A 158 11.14 -15.76 8.59
N ALA A 159 10.73 -15.50 7.34
CA ALA A 159 11.44 -15.99 6.17
C ALA A 159 12.72 -15.16 5.95
N PRO A 160 13.86 -15.79 5.64
CA PRO A 160 15.08 -15.06 5.32
C PRO A 160 14.94 -14.40 3.94
N TRP A 161 15.51 -13.21 3.78
CA TRP A 161 15.63 -12.58 2.47
C TRP A 161 16.59 -13.40 1.58
N ARG A 162 16.10 -13.83 0.41
CA ARG A 162 16.85 -14.65 -0.55
C ARG A 162 16.82 -13.99 -1.94
N PRO A 163 17.64 -12.95 -2.17
CA PRO A 163 17.62 -12.19 -3.42
C PRO A 163 18.02 -13.04 -4.65
N ASP A 164 18.73 -14.16 -4.42
CA ASP A 164 19.16 -15.13 -5.42
C ASP A 164 18.03 -16.03 -5.94
N ARG A 165 16.95 -16.22 -5.16
CA ARG A 165 15.82 -17.08 -5.54
C ARG A 165 14.87 -16.37 -6.51
N ALA A 166 14.31 -17.10 -7.48
CA ALA A 166 13.37 -16.57 -8.45
C ALA A 166 12.18 -15.84 -7.78
N PRO A 167 11.76 -14.66 -8.25
CA PRO A 167 10.55 -14.01 -7.76
C PRO A 167 9.31 -14.75 -8.25
N LEU A 168 8.26 -14.78 -7.42
CA LEU A 168 6.94 -15.27 -7.80
C LEU A 168 6.05 -14.11 -8.21
N PHE A 169 5.48 -14.22 -9.40
CA PHE A 169 4.55 -13.27 -10.00
C PHE A 169 3.16 -13.88 -10.13
N VAL A 170 2.17 -13.19 -9.55
CA VAL A 170 0.75 -13.46 -9.71
C VAL A 170 0.12 -12.20 -10.29
N LEU A 171 0.11 -12.09 -11.62
CA LEU A 171 -0.22 -10.84 -12.32
C LEU A 171 -1.60 -10.94 -12.98
N ASP A 172 -2.56 -10.19 -12.44
CA ASP A 172 -3.95 -10.08 -12.89
C ASP A 172 -4.54 -11.47 -13.19
N PRO A 173 -4.62 -12.39 -12.20
CA PRO A 173 -5.13 -13.74 -12.45
C PRO A 173 -6.55 -13.69 -13.04
N ARG A 174 -6.86 -14.58 -13.98
CA ARG A 174 -8.16 -14.53 -14.67
C ARG A 174 -9.25 -15.15 -13.79
N VAL A 175 -10.02 -14.31 -13.11
CA VAL A 175 -11.20 -14.74 -12.35
C VAL A 175 -12.21 -15.44 -13.28
N PRO A 176 -12.64 -16.68 -13.00
CA PRO A 176 -13.59 -17.41 -13.83
C PRO A 176 -14.91 -16.66 -13.98
N THR A 177 -15.57 -16.82 -15.15
CA THR A 177 -16.86 -16.19 -15.50
C THR A 177 -16.86 -14.66 -15.62
N GLN A 178 -15.76 -14.00 -15.29
CA GLN A 178 -15.61 -12.55 -15.37
C GLN A 178 -15.08 -12.12 -16.74
N ARG A 179 -15.76 -11.14 -17.35
CA ARG A 179 -15.34 -10.54 -18.63
C ARG A 179 -14.23 -9.52 -18.37
N PRO A 180 -13.36 -9.22 -19.35
CA PRO A 180 -12.29 -8.24 -19.16
C PRO A 180 -12.76 -6.84 -18.75
N ASP A 181 -14.00 -6.48 -19.07
CA ASP A 181 -14.66 -5.20 -18.77
C ASP A 181 -15.62 -5.26 -17.57
N SER A 182 -15.72 -6.41 -16.86
CA SER A 182 -16.54 -6.52 -15.66
C SER A 182 -15.84 -5.95 -14.42
N ALA A 183 -16.55 -5.91 -13.28
CA ALA A 183 -16.02 -5.42 -12.01
C ALA A 183 -14.75 -6.16 -11.55
N LEU A 184 -14.65 -7.46 -11.86
CA LEU A 184 -13.47 -8.30 -11.64
C LEU A 184 -12.74 -8.60 -12.97
N GLY A 185 -12.81 -7.63 -13.90
CA GLY A 185 -12.18 -7.67 -15.21
C GLY A 185 -10.66 -7.53 -15.16
N SER A 186 -10.05 -7.00 -16.21
CA SER A 186 -8.60 -6.83 -16.21
C SER A 186 -8.18 -5.54 -15.50
N VAL A 187 -7.24 -5.67 -14.56
CA VAL A 187 -6.66 -4.53 -13.82
C VAL A 187 -5.68 -3.75 -14.71
N LEU A 188 -4.87 -4.47 -15.49
CA LEU A 188 -3.80 -3.93 -16.32
C LEU A 188 -4.19 -3.79 -17.81
N GLY A 189 -5.44 -4.11 -18.14
CA GLY A 189 -5.90 -4.18 -19.52
C GLY A 189 -5.42 -5.42 -20.27
N ARG A 190 -5.69 -5.46 -21.58
CA ARG A 190 -5.31 -6.59 -22.43
C ARG A 190 -3.77 -6.77 -22.41
N PRO A 191 -3.26 -7.97 -22.07
CA PRO A 191 -1.83 -8.24 -22.14
C PRO A 191 -1.30 -7.99 -23.55
N ASP A 192 -0.27 -7.15 -23.65
CA ASP A 192 0.34 -6.73 -24.90
C ASP A 192 1.85 -6.50 -24.65
N PRO A 193 2.74 -7.05 -25.51
CA PRO A 193 4.19 -7.00 -25.30
C PRO A 193 4.78 -5.58 -25.29
N ASP A 194 4.10 -4.60 -25.90
CA ASP A 194 4.59 -3.23 -26.02
C ASP A 194 4.22 -2.36 -24.80
N THR A 195 3.32 -2.86 -23.93
CA THR A 195 2.97 -2.17 -22.69
C THR A 195 4.21 -1.97 -21.80
N PRO A 196 4.32 -0.84 -21.07
CA PRO A 196 5.44 -0.61 -20.15
C PRO A 196 5.63 -1.76 -19.14
N VAL A 197 4.54 -2.30 -18.61
CA VAL A 197 4.57 -3.40 -17.64
C VAL A 197 5.09 -4.71 -18.26
N ALA A 198 4.67 -5.07 -19.49
CA ALA A 198 5.18 -6.26 -20.16
C ALA A 198 6.66 -6.12 -20.53
N ARG A 199 7.08 -4.93 -20.99
CA ARG A 199 8.50 -4.64 -21.28
C ARG A 199 9.37 -4.73 -20.03
N HIS A 200 8.87 -4.25 -18.88
CA HIS A 200 9.55 -4.41 -17.59
C HIS A 200 9.77 -5.88 -17.24
N PHE A 201 8.72 -6.71 -17.26
CA PHE A 201 8.86 -8.12 -16.93
C PHE A 201 9.66 -8.91 -17.96
N ALA A 202 9.64 -8.54 -19.24
CA ALA A 202 10.54 -9.09 -20.24
C ALA A 202 12.01 -8.81 -19.89
N ALA A 203 12.32 -7.60 -19.42
CA ALA A 203 13.65 -7.24 -18.93
C ALA A 203 14.01 -7.96 -17.62
N VAL A 204 13.06 -8.29 -16.76
CA VAL A 204 13.31 -9.14 -15.57
C VAL A 204 13.64 -10.56 -16.01
N MET A 205 12.83 -11.16 -16.89
CA MET A 205 13.01 -12.53 -17.38
C MET A 205 14.31 -12.74 -18.15
N SER A 206 14.84 -11.71 -18.82
CA SER A 206 16.13 -11.79 -19.50
C SER A 206 17.33 -11.79 -18.55
N ARG A 207 17.15 -11.35 -17.30
CA ARG A 207 18.19 -11.26 -16.27
C ARG A 207 18.19 -12.44 -15.31
N ARG A 208 17.04 -13.07 -15.08
CA ARG A 208 16.88 -14.14 -14.08
C ARG A 208 15.68 -15.03 -14.37
N GLU A 209 15.70 -16.23 -13.83
CA GLU A 209 14.51 -17.08 -13.76
C GLU A 209 13.42 -16.43 -12.90
N VAL A 210 12.17 -16.68 -13.28
CA VAL A 210 10.95 -16.18 -12.60
C VAL A 210 9.99 -17.35 -12.35
N LEU A 211 9.10 -17.19 -11.36
CA LEU A 211 8.01 -18.13 -11.10
C LEU A 211 6.66 -17.46 -11.43
N PRO A 212 5.75 -18.16 -12.12
CA PRO A 212 5.97 -19.42 -12.82
C PRO A 212 6.94 -19.25 -14.02
N PRO A 213 7.58 -20.33 -14.51
CA PRO A 213 8.26 -20.29 -15.79
C PRO A 213 7.28 -19.90 -16.91
N ALA A 214 7.75 -19.06 -17.82
CA ALA A 214 6.99 -18.56 -18.97
C ALA A 214 7.93 -18.36 -20.16
N GLY A 215 7.43 -18.57 -21.38
CA GLY A 215 8.19 -18.35 -22.62
C GLY A 215 8.27 -16.87 -23.01
N SER A 216 7.33 -16.05 -22.52
CA SER A 216 7.26 -14.62 -22.75
C SER A 216 6.66 -13.87 -21.56
N ALA A 217 6.91 -12.56 -21.46
CA ALA A 217 6.35 -11.75 -20.37
C ALA A 217 4.82 -11.71 -20.40
N VAL A 218 4.21 -11.75 -21.59
CA VAL A 218 2.74 -11.74 -21.77
C VAL A 218 2.08 -12.96 -21.11
N GLU A 219 2.74 -14.11 -21.10
CA GLU A 219 2.26 -15.36 -20.45
C GLU A 219 2.26 -15.30 -18.91
N LEU A 220 2.86 -14.27 -18.30
CA LEU A 220 2.78 -14.06 -16.85
C LEU A 220 1.43 -13.48 -16.42
N PHE A 221 0.71 -12.83 -17.33
CA PHE A 221 -0.55 -12.14 -17.04
C PHE A 221 -1.76 -13.01 -17.34
N ARG A 222 -2.87 -12.79 -16.61
CA ARG A 222 -4.18 -13.40 -16.91
C ARG A 222 -4.15 -14.93 -16.93
N ARG A 223 -3.24 -15.55 -16.16
CA ARG A 223 -3.14 -17.02 -16.05
C ARG A 223 -4.44 -17.59 -15.49
N THR A 224 -4.89 -18.69 -16.09
CA THR A 224 -6.17 -19.35 -15.79
C THR A 224 -6.07 -20.47 -14.78
N GLU A 225 -4.85 -20.91 -14.50
CA GLU A 225 -4.51 -21.98 -13.58
C GLU A 225 -3.99 -21.45 -12.24
N ALA A 226 -3.92 -20.13 -12.06
CA ALA A 226 -3.41 -19.49 -10.85
C ALA A 226 -4.43 -19.51 -9.70
N ASP A 227 -4.90 -20.71 -9.32
CA ASP A 227 -5.75 -20.98 -8.16
C ASP A 227 -4.94 -21.14 -6.85
N ARG A 228 -5.61 -21.37 -5.72
CA ARG A 228 -4.98 -21.58 -4.39
C ARG A 228 -4.01 -22.75 -4.36
N GLY A 229 -4.29 -23.83 -5.09
CA GLY A 229 -3.44 -25.01 -5.17
C GLY A 229 -2.16 -24.75 -5.95
N TRP A 230 -2.29 -24.00 -7.05
CA TRP A 230 -1.17 -23.49 -7.83
C TRP A 230 -0.31 -22.52 -7.01
N LEU A 231 -0.93 -21.57 -6.30
CA LEU A 231 -0.21 -20.62 -5.45
C LEU A 231 0.60 -21.37 -4.37
N ALA A 232 -0.02 -22.31 -3.68
CA ALA A 232 0.66 -23.15 -2.70
C ALA A 232 1.81 -23.96 -3.34
N THR A 233 1.65 -24.42 -4.58
CA THR A 233 2.70 -25.13 -5.32
C THR A 233 3.88 -24.21 -5.65
N GLN A 234 3.63 -22.97 -6.09
CA GLN A 234 4.71 -22.02 -6.36
C GLN A 234 5.42 -21.58 -5.07
N LEU A 235 4.69 -21.35 -3.98
CA LEU A 235 5.29 -20.97 -2.69
C LEU A 235 6.20 -22.06 -2.12
N ARG A 236 5.87 -23.34 -2.31
CA ARG A 236 6.75 -24.47 -1.94
C ARG A 236 8.08 -24.51 -2.71
N ARG A 237 8.23 -23.72 -3.78
CA ARG A 237 9.51 -23.56 -4.50
C ARG A 237 10.42 -22.51 -3.85
N GLU A 238 10.01 -21.94 -2.72
CA GLU A 238 10.77 -20.95 -1.94
C GLU A 238 11.19 -19.73 -2.78
N PRO A 239 10.22 -18.99 -3.36
CA PRO A 239 10.54 -17.78 -4.12
C PRO A 239 11.28 -16.74 -3.26
N GLY A 240 12.07 -15.87 -3.88
CA GLY A 240 12.78 -14.81 -3.16
C GLY A 240 11.84 -13.71 -2.66
N ARG A 241 10.82 -13.39 -3.46
CA ARG A 241 9.73 -12.44 -3.18
C ARG A 241 8.45 -12.89 -3.87
N LEU A 242 7.31 -12.36 -3.44
CA LEU A 242 6.02 -12.49 -4.12
C LEU A 242 5.52 -11.10 -4.53
N LEU A 243 5.11 -10.94 -5.79
CA LEU A 243 4.32 -9.80 -6.25
C LEU A 243 2.98 -10.29 -6.77
N TYR A 244 1.92 -9.85 -6.11
CA TYR A 244 0.54 -10.03 -6.53
C TYR A 244 0.00 -8.69 -7.06
N VAL A 245 -0.64 -8.75 -8.23
CA VAL A 245 -1.41 -7.65 -8.80
C VAL A 245 -2.78 -8.21 -9.18
N GLY A 246 -3.87 -7.65 -8.66
CA GLY A 246 -5.18 -8.22 -8.94
C GLY A 246 -6.28 -7.59 -8.10
N HIS A 247 -7.40 -8.32 -8.00
CA HIS A 247 -8.56 -7.87 -7.25
C HIS A 247 -8.50 -8.36 -5.81
N ALA A 248 -8.98 -7.52 -4.89
CA ALA A 248 -9.24 -7.91 -3.53
C ALA A 248 -10.67 -7.55 -3.15
N THR A 249 -11.27 -8.37 -2.30
CA THR A 249 -12.48 -8.03 -1.56
C THR A 249 -12.03 -7.44 -0.23
N ALA A 250 -12.40 -6.19 0.04
CA ALA A 250 -12.21 -5.59 1.35
C ALA A 250 -13.11 -6.31 2.39
N ALA A 251 -12.60 -6.51 3.60
CA ALA A 251 -13.42 -6.97 4.70
C ALA A 251 -14.52 -5.95 5.03
N ASP A 252 -15.69 -6.45 5.42
CA ASP A 252 -16.82 -5.60 5.81
C ASP A 252 -16.51 -4.87 7.12
N GLY A 253 -16.32 -3.55 7.02
CA GLY A 253 -15.92 -2.67 8.12
C GLY A 253 -16.92 -2.65 9.27
N ASP A 254 -18.21 -2.80 8.97
CA ASP A 254 -19.28 -2.69 9.97
C ASP A 254 -19.41 -3.94 10.85
N VAL A 255 -18.88 -5.08 10.37
CA VAL A 255 -18.97 -6.38 11.05
C VAL A 255 -17.68 -6.73 11.80
N GLY A 256 -16.60 -5.96 11.60
CA GLY A 256 -15.35 -6.11 12.37
C GLY A 256 -14.51 -7.35 12.02
N LEU A 257 -14.71 -7.95 10.85
CA LEU A 257 -14.09 -9.23 10.47
C LEU A 257 -12.96 -9.04 9.45
N ALA A 258 -11.80 -8.59 9.92
CA ALA A 258 -10.62 -8.34 9.07
C ALA A 258 -10.16 -9.59 8.31
N ASP A 259 -10.33 -10.77 8.90
CA ASP A 259 -9.96 -12.08 8.36
C ASP A 259 -10.73 -12.46 7.07
N ARG A 260 -11.83 -11.76 6.76
CA ARG A 260 -12.59 -11.93 5.52
C ARG A 260 -12.04 -11.15 4.34
N ALA A 261 -11.06 -10.26 4.54
CA ALA A 261 -10.37 -9.61 3.44
C ALA A 261 -9.73 -10.69 2.56
N ALA A 262 -9.92 -10.64 1.25
CA ALA A 262 -9.60 -11.77 0.38
C ALA A 262 -9.02 -11.33 -0.96
N ILE A 263 -8.12 -12.14 -1.52
CA ILE A 263 -7.56 -11.94 -2.85
C ILE A 263 -8.27 -12.83 -3.87
N HIS A 264 -8.49 -12.33 -5.07
CA HIS A 264 -9.07 -13.11 -6.15
C HIS A 264 -7.98 -13.85 -6.92
N LEU A 265 -8.19 -15.14 -7.12
CA LEU A 265 -7.32 -16.03 -7.87
C LEU A 265 -8.07 -16.52 -9.13
N ALA A 266 -7.46 -17.40 -9.91
CA ALA A 266 -8.11 -17.99 -11.08
C ALA A 266 -9.13 -19.09 -10.70
N GLU A 267 -10.00 -18.78 -9.75
CA GLU A 267 -11.03 -19.66 -9.20
C GLU A 267 -12.25 -18.86 -8.73
N ALA A 268 -13.37 -19.54 -8.47
CA ALA A 268 -14.65 -18.88 -8.22
C ALA A 268 -14.71 -18.17 -6.86
N GLU A 269 -14.18 -18.82 -5.82
CA GLU A 269 -14.18 -18.29 -4.46
C GLU A 269 -12.85 -17.57 -4.18
N PRO A 270 -12.87 -16.35 -3.63
CA PRO A 270 -11.65 -15.64 -3.29
C PRO A 270 -10.95 -16.31 -2.10
N LEU A 271 -9.63 -16.13 -2.02
CA LEU A 271 -8.81 -16.66 -0.94
C LEU A 271 -8.70 -15.62 0.18
N SER A 272 -9.35 -15.88 1.31
CA SER A 272 -9.40 -14.97 2.47
C SER A 272 -8.11 -14.95 3.28
N ALA A 273 -7.92 -13.89 4.08
CA ALA A 273 -6.85 -13.77 5.06
C ALA A 273 -6.93 -14.90 6.10
N GLY A 274 -8.15 -15.24 6.56
CA GLY A 274 -8.46 -16.41 7.38
C GLY A 274 -7.90 -17.70 6.80
N GLU A 275 -8.20 -17.98 5.53
CA GLU A 275 -7.70 -19.17 4.85
C GLU A 275 -6.18 -19.13 4.62
N LEU A 276 -5.60 -17.97 4.31
CA LEU A 276 -4.15 -17.81 4.20
C LEU A 276 -3.46 -18.14 5.52
N MET A 277 -3.99 -17.66 6.65
CA MET A 277 -3.49 -17.99 7.99
C MET A 277 -3.62 -19.48 8.28
N ALA A 278 -4.79 -20.07 8.01
CA ALA A 278 -5.06 -21.48 8.27
C ALA A 278 -4.22 -22.43 7.39
N ALA A 279 -3.93 -22.03 6.15
CA ALA A 279 -3.17 -22.85 5.20
C ALA A 279 -1.67 -22.94 5.54
N ALA A 280 -1.15 -22.06 6.41
CA ALA A 280 0.24 -22.05 6.85
C ALA A 280 1.25 -22.07 5.67
N LEU A 281 0.94 -21.35 4.58
CA LEU A 281 1.76 -21.35 3.36
C LEU A 281 3.09 -20.61 3.62
N PRO A 282 4.25 -21.13 3.16
CA PRO A 282 5.54 -20.52 3.44
C PRO A 282 5.73 -19.24 2.62
N MET A 283 5.33 -18.09 3.17
CA MET A 283 5.47 -16.81 2.48
C MET A 283 6.95 -16.40 2.39
N PRO A 284 7.39 -15.83 1.25
CA PRO A 284 8.72 -15.27 1.15
C PRO A 284 8.88 -14.05 2.06
N ALA A 285 10.13 -13.65 2.31
CA ALA A 285 10.43 -12.53 3.20
C ALA A 285 9.78 -11.21 2.77
N ARG A 286 9.56 -11.03 1.46
CA ARG A 286 8.97 -9.83 0.87
C ARG A 286 7.76 -10.17 0.03
N VAL A 287 6.66 -9.49 0.31
CA VAL A 287 5.41 -9.63 -0.43
C VAL A 287 4.91 -8.24 -0.85
N ALA A 288 4.60 -8.06 -2.12
CA ALA A 288 3.86 -6.91 -2.63
C ALA A 288 2.45 -7.35 -3.01
N LEU A 289 1.45 -6.69 -2.45
CA LEU A 289 0.04 -7.00 -2.63
C LEU A 289 -0.68 -5.77 -3.21
N LEU A 290 -0.60 -5.61 -4.53
CA LEU A 290 -1.22 -4.50 -5.26
C LEU A 290 -2.67 -4.87 -5.63
N ALA A 291 -3.57 -4.65 -4.68
CA ALA A 291 -4.99 -4.96 -4.79
C ALA A 291 -5.80 -4.02 -3.88
N CYS A 292 -7.02 -3.68 -4.28
CA CYS A 292 -7.83 -2.65 -3.61
C CYS A 292 -7.90 -2.82 -2.09
N ALA A 293 -7.49 -1.78 -1.35
CA ALA A 293 -7.49 -1.74 0.12
C ALA A 293 -6.80 -2.94 0.81
N SER A 294 -5.82 -3.56 0.14
CA SER A 294 -5.08 -4.72 0.65
C SER A 294 -4.30 -4.48 1.95
N GLY A 295 -3.98 -3.21 2.27
CA GLY A 295 -3.30 -2.78 3.49
C GLY A 295 -4.24 -2.35 4.61
N GLY A 296 -5.52 -2.73 4.51
CA GLY A 296 -6.59 -2.28 5.40
C GLY A 296 -6.60 -2.90 6.80
N ASP A 297 -5.58 -3.64 7.22
CA ASP A 297 -5.53 -4.33 8.52
C ASP A 297 -5.84 -3.41 9.70
N TYR A 298 -5.35 -2.17 9.68
CA TYR A 298 -5.62 -1.20 10.75
C TYR A 298 -7.07 -0.72 10.80
N ARG A 299 -7.91 -0.96 9.80
CA ARG A 299 -9.33 -0.52 9.78
C ARG A 299 -10.19 -1.27 10.80
N PHE A 300 -9.66 -2.30 11.45
CA PHE A 300 -10.37 -3.20 12.34
C PHE A 300 -9.69 -3.24 13.71
N ASP A 301 -10.49 -3.39 14.76
CA ASP A 301 -9.97 -3.56 16.13
C ASP A 301 -9.11 -4.83 16.25
N GLU A 302 -9.55 -5.91 15.60
CA GLU A 302 -8.76 -7.11 15.41
C GLU A 302 -8.06 -7.05 14.04
N ALA A 303 -6.81 -6.58 14.04
CA ALA A 303 -6.01 -6.40 12.82
C ALA A 303 -5.42 -7.73 12.30
N THR A 304 -6.30 -8.61 11.80
CA THR A 304 -6.01 -9.95 11.25
C THR A 304 -6.30 -10.04 9.74
N GLY A 305 -6.06 -8.93 9.02
CA GLY A 305 -6.29 -8.83 7.58
C GLY A 305 -5.22 -9.52 6.72
N LEU A 306 -5.17 -9.13 5.44
CA LEU A 306 -4.27 -9.74 4.45
C LEU A 306 -2.80 -9.53 4.82
N VAL A 307 -2.41 -8.35 5.31
CA VAL A 307 -1.02 -8.09 5.70
C VAL A 307 -0.63 -8.94 6.90
N ALA A 308 -1.50 -9.01 7.91
CA ALA A 308 -1.31 -9.87 9.08
C ALA A 308 -1.14 -11.33 8.67
N ALA A 309 -2.00 -11.84 7.79
CA ALA A 309 -1.91 -13.20 7.27
C ALA A 309 -0.55 -13.48 6.60
N LEU A 310 -0.05 -12.55 5.79
CA LEU A 310 1.25 -12.69 5.14
C LEU A 310 2.42 -12.69 6.14
N ILE A 311 2.38 -11.81 7.14
CA ILE A 311 3.41 -11.73 8.18
C ILE A 311 3.43 -12.99 9.04
N LEU A 312 2.26 -13.46 9.48
CA LEU A 312 2.14 -14.70 10.28
C LEU A 312 2.68 -15.92 9.53
N ASN A 313 2.56 -15.91 8.20
CA ASN A 313 3.09 -16.95 7.31
C ASN A 313 4.57 -16.78 6.91
N GLY A 314 5.27 -15.77 7.46
CA GLY A 314 6.72 -15.63 7.35
C GLY A 314 7.21 -14.34 6.70
N ALA A 315 6.35 -13.55 6.04
CA ALA A 315 6.78 -12.28 5.47
C ALA A 315 7.30 -11.32 6.57
N VAL A 316 8.33 -10.55 6.26
CA VAL A 316 8.87 -9.51 7.15
C VAL A 316 8.68 -8.10 6.60
N LEU A 317 8.37 -8.01 5.31
CA LEU A 317 8.05 -6.76 4.62
C LEU A 317 6.89 -6.98 3.66
N VAL A 318 5.84 -6.19 3.82
CA VAL A 318 4.63 -6.26 2.98
C VAL A 318 4.30 -4.88 2.45
N THR A 319 4.34 -4.68 1.12
CA THR A 319 3.83 -3.46 0.48
C THR A 319 2.40 -3.70 0.03
N ALA A 320 1.49 -2.80 0.37
CA ALA A 320 0.06 -2.92 0.13
C ALA A 320 -0.55 -1.53 -0.17
N THR A 321 -1.86 -1.47 -0.42
CA THR A 321 -2.56 -0.21 -0.73
C THR A 321 -3.61 0.12 0.32
N LEU A 322 -3.70 1.39 0.70
CA LEU A 322 -4.64 1.91 1.70
C LEU A 322 -6.11 1.96 1.23
N TRP A 323 -6.33 2.10 -0.07
CA TRP A 323 -7.65 2.24 -0.69
C TRP A 323 -7.71 1.56 -2.06
N SER A 324 -8.86 1.64 -2.73
CA SER A 324 -9.05 1.07 -4.07
C SER A 324 -8.28 1.84 -5.14
N LEU A 325 -7.49 1.17 -6.00
CA LEU A 325 -6.78 1.86 -7.08
C LEU A 325 -7.61 1.87 -8.36
N PRO A 326 -7.77 3.02 -9.06
CA PRO A 326 -8.40 3.00 -10.37
C PRO A 326 -7.57 2.16 -11.34
N THR A 327 -8.21 1.27 -12.10
CA THR A 327 -7.53 0.45 -13.12
C THR A 327 -6.98 1.34 -14.25
N THR A 328 -6.10 0.80 -15.10
CA THR A 328 -5.60 1.51 -16.29
C THR A 328 -6.75 2.05 -17.15
N ALA A 329 -7.81 1.25 -17.34
CA ALA A 329 -9.00 1.67 -18.06
C ALA A 329 -9.82 2.73 -17.29
N GLY A 330 -9.97 2.57 -15.97
CA GLY A 330 -10.68 3.51 -15.11
C GLY A 330 -10.06 4.90 -15.14
N PHE A 331 -8.74 4.99 -15.03
CA PHE A 331 -8.02 6.27 -15.12
C PHE A 331 -8.21 6.96 -16.47
N ARG A 332 -7.96 6.25 -17.57
CA ARG A 332 -8.06 6.80 -18.93
C ARG A 332 -9.47 7.28 -19.27
N ARG A 333 -10.50 6.66 -18.70
CA ARG A 333 -11.90 7.04 -18.92
C ARG A 333 -12.21 8.44 -18.37
N PHE A 334 -11.64 8.81 -17.22
CA PHE A 334 -12.02 10.03 -16.50
C PHE A 334 -10.92 11.11 -16.47
N ALA A 335 -9.67 10.75 -16.76
CA ALA A 335 -8.58 11.71 -16.84
C ALA A 335 -8.60 12.44 -18.20
N SER A 336 -9.22 13.62 -18.23
CA SER A 336 -9.43 14.44 -19.44
C SER A 336 -8.14 14.93 -20.13
N ALA A 337 -7.00 14.90 -19.44
CA ALA A 337 -5.69 15.32 -19.94
C ALA A 337 -4.68 14.16 -20.15
N ALA A 338 -5.09 12.91 -19.91
CA ALA A 338 -4.19 11.78 -20.05
C ALA A 338 -3.95 11.44 -21.53
N THR A 339 -2.69 11.47 -21.97
CA THR A 339 -2.29 10.84 -23.23
C THR A 339 -2.64 9.36 -23.21
N GLU A 340 -2.95 8.73 -24.36
CA GLU A 340 -3.23 7.29 -24.44
C GLU A 340 -2.13 6.40 -23.82
N SER A 341 -0.90 6.90 -23.74
CA SER A 341 0.26 6.25 -23.13
C SER A 341 0.31 6.33 -21.59
N ALA A 342 -0.53 7.13 -20.93
CA ALA A 342 -0.54 7.23 -19.48
C ALA A 342 -1.07 5.93 -18.86
N ASP A 343 -0.29 5.37 -17.94
CA ASP A 343 -0.65 4.16 -17.18
C ASP A 343 -0.07 4.20 -15.76
N PRO A 344 -0.65 5.03 -14.86
CA PRO A 344 -0.17 5.13 -13.49
C PRO A 344 -0.24 3.80 -12.72
N MET A 345 -1.18 2.94 -13.08
CA MET A 345 -1.27 1.58 -12.51
C MET A 345 -0.07 0.73 -12.93
N GLY A 346 0.29 0.75 -14.21
CA GLY A 346 1.51 0.12 -14.71
C GLY A 346 2.77 0.67 -14.05
N ASP A 347 2.87 1.99 -13.87
CA ASP A 347 3.98 2.65 -13.17
C ASP A 347 4.14 2.15 -11.73
N VAL A 348 3.03 1.99 -10.99
CA VAL A 348 3.03 1.42 -9.63
C VAL A 348 3.58 -0.01 -9.62
N VAL A 349 3.10 -0.87 -10.54
CA VAL A 349 3.55 -2.27 -10.62
C VAL A 349 5.07 -2.35 -10.87
N VAL A 350 5.56 -1.57 -11.83
CA VAL A 350 6.99 -1.52 -12.18
C VAL A 350 7.82 -1.00 -11.01
N ALA A 351 7.37 0.07 -10.36
CA ALA A 351 8.07 0.68 -9.25
C ALA A 351 8.17 -0.25 -8.04
N VAL A 352 7.08 -0.94 -7.70
CA VAL A 352 7.03 -1.85 -6.55
C VAL A 352 7.85 -3.10 -6.82
N ASP A 353 7.80 -3.71 -8.01
CA ASP A 353 8.68 -4.83 -8.34
C ASP A 353 10.16 -4.44 -8.23
N THR A 354 10.51 -3.27 -8.79
CA THR A 354 11.88 -2.74 -8.74
C THR A 354 12.34 -2.48 -7.31
N ALA A 355 11.49 -1.87 -6.49
CA ALA A 355 11.77 -1.60 -5.08
C ALA A 355 11.95 -2.88 -4.27
N HIS A 356 11.13 -3.91 -4.52
CA HIS A 356 11.21 -5.20 -3.80
C HIS A 356 12.47 -6.01 -4.14
N ASP A 357 13.14 -5.70 -5.26
CA ASP A 357 14.45 -6.26 -5.63
C ASP A 357 15.62 -5.51 -4.97
N ALA A 358 15.41 -4.26 -4.51
CA ALA A 358 16.44 -3.43 -3.89
C ALA A 358 16.81 -3.90 -2.47
N PRO A 359 18.00 -3.55 -1.93
CA PRO A 359 18.41 -3.97 -0.58
C PRO A 359 17.44 -3.55 0.54
N GLU A 360 16.92 -2.32 0.48
CA GLU A 360 15.98 -1.74 1.46
C GLU A 360 14.69 -1.39 0.73
N ALA A 361 13.73 -2.32 0.69
CA ALA A 361 12.59 -2.27 -0.22
C ALA A 361 11.60 -1.16 0.15
N GLY A 362 11.31 -0.97 1.44
CA GLY A 362 10.39 0.08 1.88
C GLY A 362 10.97 1.48 1.67
N ARG A 363 12.28 1.66 1.90
CA ARG A 363 12.99 2.90 1.51
C ARG A 363 12.97 3.15 0.01
N ALA A 364 13.15 2.11 -0.80
CA ALA A 364 13.07 2.24 -2.26
C ALA A 364 11.67 2.64 -2.75
N VAL A 365 10.59 2.12 -2.11
CA VAL A 365 9.22 2.59 -2.36
C VAL A 365 9.08 4.07 -1.99
N ASN A 366 9.58 4.50 -0.83
CA ASN A 366 9.55 5.90 -0.39
C ASN A 366 10.31 6.83 -1.36
N ALA A 367 11.48 6.42 -1.85
CA ALA A 367 12.24 7.17 -2.85
C ALA A 367 11.44 7.36 -4.14
N TRP A 368 10.74 6.32 -4.61
CA TRP A 368 9.86 6.44 -5.77
C TRP A 368 8.66 7.36 -5.50
N GLN A 369 8.02 7.27 -4.33
CA GLN A 369 6.91 8.16 -3.93
C GLN A 369 7.35 9.63 -3.91
N ARG A 370 8.55 9.95 -3.41
CA ARG A 370 9.12 11.31 -3.49
C ARG A 370 9.30 11.79 -4.92
N ALA A 371 9.76 10.92 -5.81
CA ALA A 371 9.89 11.25 -7.23
C ALA A 371 8.50 11.52 -7.86
N GLN A 372 7.46 10.76 -7.49
CA GLN A 372 6.09 11.02 -7.94
C GLN A 372 5.55 12.34 -7.41
N LEU A 373 5.79 12.66 -6.13
CA LEU A 373 5.43 13.96 -5.55
C LEU A 373 6.09 15.12 -6.31
N ALA A 374 7.38 15.00 -6.65
CA ALA A 374 8.08 16.02 -7.42
C ALA A 374 7.47 16.19 -8.84
N ARG A 375 7.17 15.08 -9.53
CA ARG A 375 6.47 15.10 -10.83
C ARG A 375 5.10 15.76 -10.73
N TRP A 376 4.30 15.37 -9.73
CA TRP A 376 2.98 15.92 -9.48
C TRP A 376 3.01 17.44 -9.26
N ARG A 377 3.93 17.91 -8.39
CA ARG A 377 4.14 19.35 -8.15
C ARG A 377 4.61 20.11 -9.39
N SER A 378 5.31 19.44 -10.32
CA SER A 378 5.72 20.02 -11.60
C SER A 378 4.60 20.06 -12.66
N GLY A 379 3.41 19.55 -12.35
CA GLY A 379 2.24 19.56 -13.23
C GLY A 379 2.03 18.28 -14.04
N ASP A 380 2.78 17.21 -13.76
CA ASP A 380 2.58 15.91 -14.40
C ASP A 380 1.37 15.20 -13.79
N GLY A 381 0.21 15.33 -14.46
CA GLY A 381 -1.04 14.71 -14.04
C GLY A 381 -1.03 13.16 -14.04
N THR A 382 -0.04 12.54 -14.68
CA THR A 382 0.12 11.07 -14.65
C THR A 382 0.74 10.58 -13.33
N ALA A 383 1.42 11.46 -12.58
CA ALA A 383 1.93 11.19 -11.25
C ALA A 383 0.85 11.39 -10.15
N SER A 384 -0.39 10.96 -10.42
CA SER A 384 -1.52 11.20 -9.52
C SER A 384 -1.33 10.54 -8.14
N PRO A 385 -1.53 11.28 -7.03
CA PRO A 385 -1.46 10.75 -5.67
C PRO A 385 -2.42 9.59 -5.39
N LEU A 386 -3.50 9.44 -6.16
CA LEU A 386 -4.41 8.30 -6.08
C LEU A 386 -3.70 6.95 -6.14
N TYR A 387 -2.53 6.90 -6.78
CA TYR A 387 -1.71 5.72 -6.95
C TYR A 387 -0.57 5.65 -5.95
N TRP A 388 0.35 6.62 -6.00
CA TRP A 388 1.57 6.53 -5.22
C TRP A 388 1.35 6.80 -3.73
N ALA A 389 0.39 7.66 -3.36
CA ALA A 389 0.11 7.93 -1.95
C ALA A 389 -0.68 6.79 -1.29
N ALA A 390 -1.28 5.90 -2.09
CA ALA A 390 -1.97 4.71 -1.61
C ALA A 390 -1.00 3.65 -1.08
N LEU A 391 0.24 3.64 -1.59
CA LEU A 391 1.23 2.63 -1.24
C LEU A 391 1.72 2.83 0.20
N VAL A 392 1.66 1.75 0.96
CA VAL A 392 2.25 1.64 2.29
C VAL A 392 3.07 0.37 2.39
N THR A 393 4.15 0.42 3.17
CA THR A 393 4.97 -0.76 3.44
C THR A 393 4.97 -1.04 4.94
N PHE A 394 4.45 -2.21 5.31
CA PHE A 394 4.53 -2.75 6.65
C PHE A 394 5.86 -3.48 6.81
N ALA A 395 6.53 -3.28 7.94
CA ALA A 395 7.79 -3.97 8.23
C ALA A 395 7.87 -4.44 9.67
N VAL A 396 8.49 -5.60 9.86
CA VAL A 396 8.80 -6.23 11.16
C VAL A 396 10.24 -6.76 11.15
N ASP A 397 10.73 -7.19 12.31
CA ASP A 397 12.03 -7.84 12.47
C ASP A 397 13.24 -7.00 11.98
N GLY A 398 13.08 -5.68 11.92
CA GLY A 398 14.12 -4.77 11.45
C GLY A 398 14.21 -4.62 9.93
N ALA A 399 13.28 -5.20 9.16
CA ALA A 399 13.16 -4.95 7.72
C ALA A 399 12.82 -3.48 7.44
N ARG A 400 13.23 -2.98 6.27
CA ARG A 400 13.10 -1.58 5.88
C ARG A 400 12.91 -1.40 4.38
#